data_AF-D3H745-F1
#
_entry.id   AF-D3H745-F1
#
_cell.length_a   1.000
_cell.length_b   1.000
_cell.length_c   1.000
_cell.angle_alpha   90.00
_cell.angle_beta   90.00
_cell.angle_gamma   90.00
#
_symmetry.space_group_name_H-M   'P 1'
#
loop_
_entity.id
_entity.type
_entity.pdbx_description
1 polymer ?
#
loop_
_entity_poly.entity_id
_entity_poly.type
_entity_poly.pdbx_seq_one_letter_code
_entity_poly.pdbx_strand_id
1 'polypeptide(L)' 'MKVTVYAYGRKLEPDEEIVVPAGHQFYNVVDGILENMENVA' A
#
# COMPACT_ATOMS: atom_id res chain seq x y z
N MET A 1 -3.52 -13.13 9.74
CA MET A 1 -4.12 -11.79 9.54
C MET A 1 -4.74 -11.76 8.16
N LYS A 2 -6.01 -11.36 8.01
CA LYS A 2 -6.70 -11.34 6.71
C LYS A 2 -6.57 -9.93 6.12
N VAL A 3 -5.87 -9.81 4.99
CA VAL A 3 -5.66 -8.52 4.30
C VAL A 3 -6.57 -8.47 3.08
N THR A 4 -7.13 -7.29 2.81
CA THR A 4 -7.91 -7.04 1.58
C THR A 4 -7.13 -6.07 0.73
N VAL A 5 -6.81 -6.46 -0.50
CA VAL A 5 -6.07 -5.64 -1.46
C VAL A 5 -7.04 -5.10 -2.50
N TYR A 6 -6.91 -3.82 -2.82
CA TYR A 6 -7.64 -3.16 -3.90
C TYR A 6 -6.63 -2.60 -4.91
N ALA A 7 -6.87 -2.86 -6.19
CA ALA A 7 -6.09 -2.30 -7.29
C ALA A 7 -7.01 -2.01 -8.47
N TYR A 8 -6.68 -0.98 -9.25
CA TYR A 8 -7.44 -0.58 -10.44
C TYR A 8 -8.96 -0.41 -10.17
N GLY A 9 -9.32 0.11 -9.00
CA GLY A 9 -10.72 0.36 -8.62
C GLY A 9 -11.53 -0.88 -8.23
N ARG A 10 -10.91 -2.06 -8.08
CA ARG A 10 -11.58 -3.27 -7.62
C ARG A 10 -10.81 -4.00 -6.52
N LYS A 11 -11.52 -4.88 -5.82
CA LYS A 11 -10.90 -5.84 -4.90
C LYS A 11 -10.18 -6.94 -5.71
N LEU A 12 -9.03 -7.38 -5.22
CA LEU A 12 -8.30 -8.52 -5.74
C LEU A 12 -8.68 -9.79 -4.98
N GLU A 13 -8.70 -10.92 -5.70
CA GLU A 13 -8.81 -12.22 -5.06
C GLU A 13 -7.51 -12.59 -4.33
N PRO A 14 -7.57 -13.42 -3.27
CA PRO A 14 -6.40 -13.72 -2.44
C PRO A 14 -5.23 -14.37 -3.19
N ASP A 15 -5.52 -15.10 -4.26
CA ASP A 15 -4.58 -15.85 -5.09
C ASP A 15 -4.29 -15.17 -6.45
N GLU A 16 -4.80 -13.95 -6.65
CA GLU A 16 -4.58 -13.21 -7.88
C GLU A 16 -3.12 -12.73 -7.99
N GLU A 17 -2.46 -13.05 -9.11
CA GLU A 17 -1.08 -12.64 -9.34
C GLU A 17 -1.00 -11.13 -9.58
N ILE A 18 -0.11 -10.47 -8.84
CA ILE A 18 0.20 -9.05 -9.01
C ILE A 18 1.63 -8.94 -9.54
N VAL A 19 1.78 -8.45 -10.77
CA VAL A 19 3.10 -8.18 -11.36
C VAL A 19 3.56 -6.79 -10.94
N VAL A 20 4.62 -6.76 -10.13
CA VAL A 20 5.24 -5.53 -9.66
C VAL A 20 6.45 -5.21 -10.54
N PRO A 21 6.53 -4.03 -11.18
CA PRO A 21 7.69 -3.67 -11.98
C PRO A 21 8.99 -3.70 -11.20
N ALA A 22 10.08 -4.08 -11.86
CA ALA A 22 11.41 -4.05 -11.26
C ALA A 22 11.76 -2.63 -10.77
N GLY A 23 12.27 -2.54 -9.54
CA GLY A 23 12.62 -1.26 -8.90
C GLY A 23 11.46 -0.50 -8.26
N HIS A 24 10.23 -1.03 -8.26
CA HIS A 24 9.12 -0.45 -7.52
C HIS A 24 9.34 -0.57 -6.01
N GLN A 25 9.13 0.51 -5.27
CA GLN A 25 9.20 0.53 -3.81
C GLN A 25 7.78 0.70 -3.24
N PHE A 26 7.37 -0.23 -2.40
CA PHE A 26 6.17 -0.07 -1.58
C PHE A 26 6.52 0.82 -0.39
N TYR A 27 5.68 1.81 -0.12
CA TYR A 27 5.80 2.67 1.04
C TYR A 27 4.54 2.56 1.88
N ASN A 28 4.71 2.61 3.20
CA ASN A 28 3.59 2.68 4.11
C ASN A 28 3.09 4.13 4.18
N VAL A 29 1.93 4.37 3.60
CA VAL A 29 1.31 5.71 3.59
C VAL A 29 0.99 6.19 5.00
N VAL A 30 0.63 5.28 5.92
CA VAL A 30 0.31 5.65 7.30
C VAL A 30 1.53 6.21 8.00
N ASP A 31 2.68 5.57 7.85
CA ASP A 31 3.95 6.04 8.42
C ASP A 31 4.29 7.44 7.87
N GLY A 32 4.17 7.63 6.55
CA GLY A 32 4.38 8.95 5.94
C GLY A 32 3.39 10.03 6.40
N ILE A 33 2.13 9.69 6.69
CA ILE A 33 1.16 10.64 7.25
C ILE A 33 1.55 11.00 8.70
N LEU A 34 1.87 10.00 9.51
CA LEU A 34 2.23 10.20 10.92
C LEU A 34 3.50 11.04 11.06
N GLU A 35 4.55 10.73 10.29
CA GLU A 35 5.80 11.51 10.25
C GLU A 35 5.56 12.96 9.82
N ASN A 36 4.65 13.20 8.87
CA ASN A 36 4.31 14.56 8.46
C ASN A 36 3.49 15.31 9.51
N MET A 37 2.68 14.62 10.31
CA MET A 37 1.92 15.25 11.40
C MET A 37 2.81 15.61 12.59
N GLU A 38 3.81 14.78 12.91
CA GLU A 38 4.77 15.06 13.99
C GLU A 38 5.68 16.26 13.68
N ASN A 39 6.01 16.49 12.40
CA ASN A 39 6.84 17.62 11.97
C ASN A 39 6.09 18.97 11.89
N VAL A 40 4.79 19.01 12.17
CA VAL A 40 3.94 20.22 12.12
C VAL A 40 3.45 20.65 13.51
N ALA A 41 3.89 19.96 14.58
CA ALA A 41 3.52 20.24 15.97
C ALA A 41 4.53 21.11 16.73
#